data_AF-A0A2P5CSY7-F1
#
_entry.id   AF-A0A2P5CSY7-F1
#
_cell.length_a   1.000
_cell.length_b   1.000
_cell.length_c   1.000
_cell.angle_alpha   90.00
_cell.angle_beta   90.00
_cell.angle_gamma   90.00
#
_symmetry.space_group_name_H-M   'P 1'
#
loop_
_entity.id
_entity.type
_entity.pdbx_description
1 polymer ?
#
loop_
_entity_poly.entity_id
_entity_poly.type
_entity_poly.pdbx_seq_one_letter_code
_entity_poly.pdbx_strand_id
1 'polypeptide(L)' 'MASSKQLFITLAIIAIIIPSISAVEYIVGDEKGWTTNFDYQAWAQGKEFHVGDKL' A
#
# COMPACT_ATOMS: atom_id res chain seq x y z
N MET A 1 23.21 -8.92 -25.81
CA MET A 1 23.70 -8.54 -24.46
C MET A 1 23.30 -7.12 -24.04
N ALA A 2 23.29 -6.11 -24.92
CA ALA A 2 22.83 -4.76 -24.55
C ALA A 2 21.31 -4.69 -24.25
N SER A 3 20.49 -5.34 -25.07
CA SER A 3 19.02 -5.36 -24.92
C SER A 3 18.54 -6.05 -23.63
N SER A 4 19.20 -7.13 -23.17
CA SER A 4 18.81 -7.75 -21.89
C SER A 4 19.19 -6.88 -20.69
N LYS A 5 20.35 -6.22 -20.71
CA LYS A 5 20.74 -5.26 -19.67
C LYS A 5 19.77 -4.08 -19.59
N GLN A 6 19.33 -3.56 -20.73
CA GLN A 6 18.30 -2.52 -20.78
C GLN A 6 16.97 -3.00 -20.20
N LEU A 7 16.55 -4.24 -20.51
CA LEU A 7 15.36 -4.85 -19.93
C LEU A 7 15.44 -4.98 -18.39
N PHE A 8 16.60 -5.38 -17.85
CA PHE A 8 16.80 -5.46 -16.39
C PHE A 8 16.75 -4.08 -15.73
N ILE A 9 17.34 -3.06 -16.37
CA ILE A 9 17.30 -1.68 -15.86
C ILE A 9 15.88 -1.13 -15.86
N THR A 10 15.10 -1.36 -16.94
CA THR A 10 13.71 -0.90 -16.99
C THR A 10 12.83 -1.61 -15.96
N LEU A 11 13.00 -2.92 -15.78
CA LEU A 11 12.29 -3.69 -14.74
C LEU A 11 12.65 -3.20 -13.33
N ALA A 12 13.92 -2.91 -13.06
CA ALA A 12 14.36 -2.39 -11.76
C ALA A 12 13.74 -1.00 -11.47
N ILE A 13 13.70 -0.12 -12.46
CA ILE A 13 13.07 1.21 -12.32
C ILE A 13 11.57 1.06 -12.03
N ILE A 14 10.87 0.19 -12.77
CA ILE A 14 9.43 -0.06 -12.55
C ILE A 14 9.18 -0.60 -11.13
N ALA A 15 9.98 -1.57 -10.67
CA ALA A 15 9.85 -2.15 -9.34
C ALA A 15 10.06 -1.12 -8.21
N ILE A 16 10.92 -0.12 -8.41
CA ILE A 16 11.15 0.96 -7.43
C ILE A 16 9.99 1.96 -7.41
N ILE A 17 9.36 2.22 -8.55
CA ILE A 17 8.33 3.27 -8.67
C ILE A 17 6.94 2.76 -8.26
N ILE A 18 6.60 1.48 -8.53
CA ILE A 18 5.26 0.90 -8.23
C ILE A 18 4.75 1.20 -6.80
N PRO A 19 5.55 1.08 -5.72
CA PRO A 19 5.07 1.36 -4.37
C PRO A 19 4.70 2.83 -4.14
N SER A 20 5.25 3.77 -4.92
CA SER A 20 5.07 5.21 -4.72
C SER A 20 3.79 5.77 -5.34
N ILE A 21 3.11 4.99 -6.19
CA ILE A 21 1.94 5.41 -6.99
C ILE A 21 0.67 4.63 -6.64
N SER A 22 0.76 3.68 -5.71
CA SER A 22 -0.34 2.79 -5.38
C SER A 22 -1.06 3.30 -4.14
N ALA A 23 -2.30 3.76 -4.32
CA ALA A 23 -3.20 4.00 -3.19
C ALA A 23 -3.54 2.68 -2.49
N VAL A 24 -3.54 2.69 -1.16
CA VAL A 24 -3.89 1.54 -0.32
C VAL A 24 -5.37 1.62 0.07
N GLU A 25 -6.04 0.48 0.10
CA GLU A 25 -7.39 0.34 0.64
C GLU A 25 -7.30 -0.38 2.00
N TYR A 26 -7.76 0.29 3.05
CA TYR A 26 -7.76 -0.23 4.41
C TYR A 26 -9.17 -0.59 4.85
N ILE A 27 -9.44 -1.85 5.12
CA ILE A 27 -10.75 -2.25 5.66
C ILE A 27 -10.84 -1.79 7.12
N VAL A 28 -11.73 -0.84 7.40
CA VAL A 28 -11.89 -0.32 8.77
C VAL A 28 -12.38 -1.42 9.72
N GLY A 29 -11.62 -1.65 10.78
CA GLY A 29 -11.88 -2.71 11.76
C GLY A 29 -11.51 -4.12 11.28
N ASP A 30 -10.79 -4.24 10.16
CA ASP A 30 -10.38 -5.51 9.54
C ASP A 30 -11.57 -6.47 9.43
N GLU A 31 -11.44 -7.71 9.92
CA GLU A 31 -12.52 -8.72 9.90
C GLU A 31 -13.75 -8.34 10.75
N LYS A 32 -13.60 -7.40 11.70
CA LYS A 32 -14.69 -6.95 12.56
C LYS A 32 -15.57 -5.89 11.89
N GLY A 33 -15.05 -5.20 10.88
CA GLY A 33 -15.74 -4.13 10.18
C GLY A 33 -16.07 -2.93 11.07
N TRP A 34 -16.98 -2.09 10.58
CA TRP A 34 -17.47 -0.92 11.32
C TRP A 34 -18.59 -1.28 12.30
N THR A 35 -18.22 -1.43 13.58
CA THR A 35 -19.10 -1.78 14.69
C THR A 35 -18.85 -0.93 15.95
N THR A 36 -19.73 -1.07 16.94
CA THR A 36 -19.61 -0.42 18.26
C THR A 36 -18.73 -1.25 19.21
N ASN A 37 -18.19 -0.60 20.25
CA ASN A 37 -17.33 -1.26 21.26
C ASN A 37 -16.08 -1.95 20.68
N PHE A 38 -15.52 -1.40 19.61
CA PHE A 38 -14.28 -1.85 18.98
C PHE A 38 -13.19 -0.79 19.12
N ASP A 39 -11.95 -1.24 19.33
CA ASP A 39 -10.81 -0.33 19.50
C ASP A 39 -10.21 0.06 18.14
N TYR A 40 -10.74 1.14 17.56
CA TYR A 40 -10.21 1.69 16.31
C TYR A 40 -8.86 2.38 16.47
N GLN A 41 -8.45 2.75 17.69
CA GLN A 41 -7.13 3.32 17.92
C GLN A 41 -6.07 2.22 17.80
N ALA A 42 -6.31 1.05 18.40
CA ALA A 42 -5.48 -0.12 18.21
C ALA A 42 -5.47 -0.60 16.75
N TRP A 43 -6.60 -0.55 16.05
CA TRP A 43 -6.65 -0.88 14.61
C TRP A 43 -5.78 0.06 13.77
N ALA A 44 -5.84 1.37 14.02
CA ALA A 44 -5.05 2.37 13.30
C ALA A 44 -3.56 2.35 13.69
N GLN A 45 -3.19 1.75 14.82
CA GLN A 45 -1.82 1.75 15.32
C GLN A 45 -0.86 1.08 14.33
N GLY A 46 0.19 1.81 13.96
CA GLY A 46 1.21 1.34 13.01
C GLY A 46 0.78 1.34 11.54
N LYS A 47 -0.42 1.85 11.21
CA LYS A 47 -0.84 2.10 9.83
C LYS A 47 -0.44 3.54 9.43
N GLU A 48 0.12 3.68 8.24
CA GLU A 48 0.45 4.99 7.66
C GLU A 48 -0.53 5.30 6.53
N PHE A 49 -1.39 6.30 6.75
CA PHE A 49 -2.36 6.74 5.75
C PHE A 49 -1.76 7.85 4.89
N HIS A 50 -1.78 7.65 3.58
CA HIS A 50 -1.29 8.59 2.59
C HIS A 50 -2.45 9.24 1.81
N VAL A 51 -2.19 10.41 1.22
CA VAL A 51 -3.19 11.07 0.36
C VAL A 51 -3.45 10.20 -0.86
N GLY A 52 -4.72 9.82 -1.07
CA GLY A 52 -5.15 8.94 -2.14
C GLY A 52 -5.62 7.57 -1.64
N ASP A 53 -5.25 7.20 -0.42
CA ASP A 53 -5.72 5.96 0.23
C ASP A 53 -7.22 6.00 0.50
N LYS A 54 -7.81 4.81 0.63
CA LYS A 54 -9.22 4.59 0.94
C LYS A 54 -9.37 3.79 2.22
N LEU A 55 -10.49 4.02 2.89
CA LEU A 55 -10.93 3.33 4.10
C LEU A 55 -12.26 2.61 3.81
#